data_AF-A0A180F991-F1
#
_entry.id   AF-A0A180F991-F1
#
_cell.length_a   1.000
_cell.length_b   1.000
_cell.length_c   1.000
_cell.angle_alpha   90.00
_cell.angle_beta   90.00
_cell.angle_gamma   90.00
#
_symmetry.space_group_name_H-M   'P 1'
#
loop_
_entity.id
_entity.type
_entity.pdbx_description
1 polymer ?
#
loop_
_entity_poly.entity_id
_entity_poly.type
_entity_poly.pdbx_seq_one_letter_code
_entity_poly.pdbx_strand_id
1 'polypeptide(L)'
;MCKKDYRQKSGRLKELIKGLEKSVSQAEEEIKNLTESNETLYEQHKRLCTPEGTGDKTAVKMIVVTRGFTDFTDARKFCCHAGAAPFSRSFRTPLAALFHNPTFRYAPCGAEIFCPFGTSCKP
;
A
#
# COMPACT_ATOMS: atom_id res chain seq x y z
N MET A 1 35.70 2.93 25.61
CA MET A 1 35.15 4.05 24.81
C MET A 1 34.72 5.17 25.75
N CYS A 2 35.16 6.41 25.54
CA CYS A 2 34.85 7.53 26.45
C CYS A 2 33.43 8.09 26.19
N LYS A 3 32.74 8.60 27.22
CA LYS A 3 31.38 9.20 27.09
C LYS A 3 31.35 10.36 26.07
N LYS A 4 32.46 11.07 25.88
CA LYS A 4 32.60 12.17 24.92
C LYS A 4 32.49 11.68 23.47
N ASP A 5 33.13 10.55 23.15
CA ASP A 5 33.11 9.94 21.82
C ASP A 5 31.68 9.53 21.42
N TYR A 6 30.91 9.01 22.37
CA TYR A 6 29.52 8.61 22.14
C TYR A 6 28.63 9.81 21.80
N ARG A 7 28.71 10.91 22.56
CA ARG A 7 27.92 12.12 22.26
C ARG A 7 28.26 12.68 20.89
N GLN A 8 29.54 12.70 20.53
CA GLN A 8 29.96 13.22 19.22
C GLN A 8 29.46 12.34 18.08
N LYS A 9 29.54 11.01 18.20
CA LYS A 9 28.98 10.07 17.21
C LYS A 9 27.46 10.21 17.09
N SER A 10 26.75 10.30 18.21
CA SER A 10 25.29 10.48 18.22
C SER A 10 24.86 11.80 17.57
N GLY A 11 25.61 12.90 17.80
CA GLY A 11 25.35 14.18 17.16
C GLY A 11 25.45 14.11 15.63
N ARG A 12 26.55 13.53 15.12
CA ARG A 12 26.75 13.34 13.67
C ARG A 12 25.64 12.49 13.05
N LEU A 13 25.26 11.40 13.71
CA LEU A 13 24.22 10.51 13.20
C LEU A 13 22.85 11.21 13.15
N LYS A 14 22.52 12.05 14.13
CA LYS A 14 21.27 12.83 14.12
C LYS A 14 21.20 13.81 12.95
N GLU A 15 22.30 14.48 12.64
CA GLU A 15 22.35 15.39 11.47
C GLU A 15 22.18 14.63 10.15
N LEU A 16 22.78 13.44 10.04
CA LEU A 16 22.57 12.58 8.87
C LEU A 16 21.12 12.11 8.74
N ILE A 17 20.50 11.70 9.85
CA ILE A 17 19.08 11.28 9.87
C ILE A 17 18.19 12.43 9.40
N LYS A 18 18.38 13.65 9.91
CA LYS A 18 17.62 14.83 9.46
C LYS A 18 17.78 15.11 7.97
N GLY A 19 19.00 14.95 7.45
CA GLY A 19 19.27 15.12 6.02
C GLY A 19 18.48 14.11 5.18
N LEU A 20 18.47 12.84 5.59
CA LEU A 20 17.70 11.79 4.92
C LEU A 20 16.19 12.01 5.03
N GLU A 21 15.69 12.39 6.22
CA GLU A 21 14.29 12.73 6.43
C GLU A 21 13.85 13.85 5.48
N LYS A 22 14.66 14.90 5.32
CA LYS A 22 14.39 15.98 4.39
C LYS A 22 14.32 15.51 2.94
N SER A 23 15.26 14.68 2.50
CA SER A 23 15.24 14.12 1.14
C SER A 23 14.01 13.24 0.90
N VAL A 24 13.58 12.46 1.89
CA VAL A 24 12.35 11.67 1.82
C VAL A 24 11.12 12.58 1.70
N SER A 25 11.04 13.64 2.52
CA SER A 25 9.92 14.60 2.45
C SER A 25 9.83 15.30 1.10
N GLN A 26 10.96 15.68 0.50
CA GLN A 26 10.99 16.30 -0.82
C GLN A 26 10.46 15.34 -1.90
N ALA A 27 10.90 14.08 -1.88
CA ALA A 27 10.41 13.08 -2.81
C ALA A 27 8.90 12.80 -2.64
N GLU A 28 8.41 12.78 -1.39
CA GLU A 28 6.98 12.61 -1.11
C GLU A 28 6.12 13.78 -1.62
N GLU A 29 6.64 15.00 -1.52
CA GLU A 29 6.00 16.20 -2.05
C GLU A 29 5.93 16.20 -3.58
N GLU A 30 7.02 15.82 -4.26
CA GLU A 30 7.04 15.66 -5.72
C GLU A 30 6.01 14.64 -6.20
N ILE A 31 5.94 13.48 -5.54
CA ILE A 31 4.97 12.42 -5.83
C ILE A 31 3.53 12.94 -5.66
N LYS A 32 3.28 13.69 -4.59
CA LYS A 32 1.97 14.28 -4.32
C LYS A 32 1.57 15.27 -5.41
N ASN A 33 2.47 16.18 -5.77
CA ASN A 33 2.25 17.17 -6.83
C ASN A 33 1.95 16.50 -8.19
N LEU A 34 2.70 15.44 -8.53
CA LEU A 34 2.46 14.67 -9.76
C LEU A 34 1.09 13.96 -9.74
N THR A 35 0.69 13.42 -8.60
CA THR A 35 -0.60 12.73 -8.43
C THR A 35 -1.78 13.71 -8.53
N GLU A 36 -1.65 14.91 -7.94
CA GLU A 36 -2.67 15.97 -7.98
C GLU A 36 -2.77 16.64 -9.35
N SER A 37 -1.66 16.74 -10.09
CA SER A 37 -1.66 17.33 -11.44
C SER A 37 -2.43 16.50 -12.49
N ASN A 38 -2.61 15.20 -12.25
CA ASN A 38 -3.30 14.30 -13.16
C ASN A 38 -4.67 13.91 -12.59
N GLU A 39 -5.76 14.35 -13.23
CA GLU A 39 -7.14 14.11 -12.76
C GLU A 39 -7.45 12.62 -12.55
N THR A 40 -6.96 11.75 -13.46
CA THR A 40 -7.17 10.30 -13.36
C THR A 40 -6.46 9.69 -12.15
N LEU A 41 -5.22 10.09 -11.89
CA LEU A 41 -4.43 9.62 -10.74
C LEU A 41 -5.00 10.16 -9.43
N TYR A 42 -5.43 11.42 -9.42
CA TYR A 42 -6.09 12.04 -8.28
C TYR A 42 -7.37 11.29 -7.89
N GLU A 43 -8.24 10.98 -8.85
CA GLU A 43 -9.48 10.24 -8.59
C GLU A 43 -9.20 8.79 -8.14
N GLN A 44 -8.21 8.11 -8.73
CA GLN A 44 -7.78 6.78 -8.29
C GLN A 44 -7.23 6.82 -6.86
N HIS A 45 -6.41 7.82 -6.54
CA HIS A 45 -5.83 8.01 -5.21
C HIS A 45 -6.91 8.30 -4.16
N LYS A 46 -7.83 9.21 -4.46
CA LYS A 46 -8.96 9.55 -3.59
C LYS A 46 -9.85 8.35 -3.28
N ARG A 47 -10.14 7.52 -4.28
CA ARG A 47 -10.91 6.27 -4.10
C ARG A 47 -10.18 5.28 -3.20
N LEU A 48 -8.86 5.17 -3.33
CA LEU A 48 -8.04 4.31 -2.49
C LEU A 48 -7.94 4.80 -1.05
N CYS A 49 -7.91 6.11 -0.79
CA CYS A 49 -7.85 6.69 0.55
C CYS A 49 -9.23 6.78 1.25
N THR A 50 -10.33 6.42 0.58
CA THR A 50 -11.68 6.45 1.15
C THR A 50 -11.92 5.41 2.26
N PRO A 51 -11.46 4.15 2.14
CA PRO A 51 -11.57 3.16 3.22
C PRO A 51 -10.60 3.46 4.36
N GLU A 52 -11.07 3.36 5.60
CA GLU A 52 -10.22 3.45 6.79
C GLU A 52 -9.14 2.35 6.75
N GLY A 53 -7.87 2.74 6.67
CA GLY A 53 -6.72 1.83 6.64
C GLY A 53 -5.78 1.97 5.45
N THR A 54 -6.17 2.70 4.40
CA THR A 54 -5.27 3.00 3.27
C THR A 54 -4.71 4.42 3.39
N GLY A 55 -3.43 4.54 3.74
CA GLY A 55 -2.71 5.82 3.73
C GLY A 55 -2.16 6.19 2.36
N ASP A 56 -1.86 7.47 2.15
CA ASP A 56 -1.42 8.04 0.87
C ASP A 56 -0.24 7.28 0.24
N LYS A 57 0.79 6.95 1.04
CA LYS A 57 1.96 6.19 0.57
C LYS A 57 1.58 4.81 0.03
N THR A 58 0.62 4.15 0.68
CA THR A 58 0.10 2.84 0.25
C THR A 58 -0.76 2.99 -1.00
N ALA A 59 -1.58 4.04 -1.08
CA ALA A 59 -2.42 4.33 -2.24
C ALA A 59 -1.58 4.58 -3.50
N VAL A 60 -0.60 5.48 -3.43
CA VAL A 60 0.33 5.77 -4.54
C VAL A 60 1.07 4.51 -4.96
N LYS A 61 1.61 3.75 -3.99
CA LYS A 61 2.30 2.48 -4.29
C LYS A 61 1.39 1.51 -5.03
N MET A 62 0.12 1.41 -4.64
CA MET A 62 -0.86 0.55 -5.31
C MET A 62 -1.08 0.99 -6.76
N ILE A 63 -1.24 2.29 -6.99
CA ILE A 63 -1.42 2.86 -8.33
C ILE A 63 -0.20 2.56 -9.21
N VAL A 64 1.01 2.80 -8.70
CA VAL A 64 2.25 2.60 -9.47
C VAL A 64 2.46 1.11 -9.78
N VAL A 65 2.33 0.23 -8.79
CA VAL A 65 2.56 -1.22 -8.95
C VAL A 65 1.55 -1.86 -9.91
N THR A 66 0.33 -1.34 -9.96
CA THR A 66 -0.75 -1.86 -10.82
C THR A 66 -0.89 -1.12 -12.15
N ARG A 67 0.00 -0.14 -12.42
CA ARG A 67 -0.10 0.80 -13.55
C ARG A 67 -1.50 1.42 -13.66
N GLY A 68 -2.00 1.95 -12.56
CA GLY A 68 -3.35 2.54 -12.49
C GLY A 68 -4.45 1.50 -12.71
N PHE A 69 -4.29 0.30 -12.13
CA PHE A 69 -5.20 -0.85 -12.23
C PHE A 69 -5.34 -1.47 -13.63
N THR A 70 -4.51 -1.08 -14.59
CA THR A 70 -4.55 -1.64 -15.95
C THR A 70 -3.96 -3.03 -16.05
N ASP A 71 -3.03 -3.39 -15.16
CA ASP A 71 -2.39 -4.71 -15.15
C ASP A 71 -3.34 -5.83 -14.64
N PHE A 72 -4.49 -5.48 -14.07
CA PHE A 72 -5.45 -6.43 -13.51
C PHE A 72 -6.78 -6.37 -14.25
N THR A 73 -7.15 -7.48 -14.92
CA THR A 73 -8.48 -7.64 -15.53
C THR A 73 -9.55 -8.05 -14.51
N ASP A 74 -9.14 -8.74 -13.44
CA ASP A 74 -10.02 -9.31 -12.44
C ASP A 74 -9.78 -8.67 -11.06
N ALA A 75 -10.84 -8.13 -10.46
CA ALA A 75 -10.79 -7.54 -9.12
C ALA A 75 -10.25 -8.53 -8.07
N ARG A 76 -10.53 -9.83 -8.22
CA ARG A 76 -10.03 -10.87 -7.30
C ARG A 76 -8.51 -11.02 -7.38
N LYS A 77 -7.91 -10.93 -8.57
CA LYS A 77 -6.44 -10.99 -8.73
C LYS A 77 -5.78 -9.80 -8.04
N PHE A 78 -6.39 -8.62 -8.19
CA PHE A 78 -5.96 -7.42 -7.48
C PHE A 78 -6.09 -7.58 -5.96
N CYS A 79 -7.25 -8.02 -5.45
CA CYS A 79 -7.45 -8.20 -4.01
C CYS A 79 -6.48 -9.24 -3.40
N CYS A 80 -6.15 -10.31 -4.13
CA CYS A 80 -5.12 -11.26 -3.68
C CYS A 80 -3.73 -10.62 -3.66
N HIS A 81 -3.40 -9.80 -4.66
CA HIS A 81 -2.13 -9.06 -4.71
C HIS A 81 -2.02 -8.02 -3.57
N ALA A 82 -3.11 -7.32 -3.28
CA ALA A 82 -3.22 -6.35 -2.19
C ALA A 82 -3.36 -6.99 -0.80
N GLY A 83 -3.56 -8.31 -0.72
CA GLY A 83 -3.82 -9.01 0.54
C GLY A 83 -5.19 -8.71 1.17
N ALA A 84 -6.10 -8.11 0.40
CA ALA A 84 -7.45 -7.72 0.82
C ALA A 84 -8.51 -8.79 0.51
N ALA A 85 -8.15 -9.88 -0.18
CA ALA A 85 -9.10 -10.94 -0.53
C ALA A 85 -9.55 -11.74 0.71
N PRO A 86 -10.86 -11.80 1.01
CA PRO A 86 -11.37 -12.71 2.02
C PRO A 86 -11.29 -14.15 1.48
N PHE A 87 -10.48 -14.98 2.13
CA PHE A 87 -10.45 -16.42 1.86
C PHE A 87 -11.44 -17.11 2.79
N SER A 88 -12.50 -17.72 2.24
CA SER A 88 -13.38 -18.60 3.01
C SER A 88 -12.55 -19.81 3.49
N ARG A 89 -12.18 -19.82 4.78
CA ARG A 89 -11.51 -20.97 5.39
C ARG A 89 -12.52 -22.10 5.57
N SER A 90 -12.65 -22.98 4.59
CA SER A 90 -13.28 -24.29 4.76
C SER A 90 -12.31 -25.25 5.44
N PHE A 91 -11.85 -24.93 6.66
CA PHE A 91 -11.10 -25.89 7.47
C PHE A 91 -11.62 -25.88 8.90
N ARG A 92 -12.30 -26.99 9.24
CA ARG A 92 -12.67 -27.36 10.61
C ARG A 92 -11.41 -27.46 11.47
N THR A 93 -11.01 -26.38 12.16
CA THR A 93 -10.26 -26.43 13.43
C THR A 93 -10.25 -25.05 14.08
N PRO A 94 -10.55 -24.91 15.39
CA PRO A 94 -10.57 -23.63 16.07
C PRO A 94 -9.22 -23.39 16.73
N LEU A 95 -8.33 -22.61 16.11
CA LEU A 95 -7.20 -22.01 16.84
C LEU A 95 -6.69 -20.78 16.09
N ALA A 96 -6.63 -19.69 16.84
CA ALA A 96 -6.24 -18.37 16.41
C ALA A 96 -4.87 -18.39 15.72
N ALA A 97 -4.86 -18.13 14.40
CA ALA A 97 -3.65 -17.77 13.69
C ALA A 97 -3.67 -16.26 13.49
N LEU A 98 -2.95 -15.59 14.39
CA LEU A 98 -2.54 -14.19 14.33
C LEU A 98 -1.97 -13.90 12.92
N PHE A 99 -2.66 -13.05 12.17
CA PHE A 99 -2.08 -12.40 11.00
C PHE A 99 -1.14 -11.28 11.49
N HIS A 100 0.11 -11.63 11.75
CA HIS A 100 1.22 -10.69 11.65
C HIS A 100 1.97 -11.03 10.36
N ASN A 101 1.92 -10.10 9.41
CA ASN A 101 2.56 -10.16 8.09
C ASN A 101 4.05 -10.54 8.24
N PRO A 102 4.65 -11.30 7.32
CA PRO A 102 5.31 -10.60 6.22
C PRO A 102 5.31 -11.37 4.89
N THR A 103 5.14 -10.63 3.79
CA THR A 103 5.60 -10.98 2.44
C THR A 103 4.95 -12.21 1.79
N PHE A 104 3.92 -11.91 0.97
CA PHE A 104 3.91 -12.36 -0.42
C PHE A 104 4.04 -13.88 -0.61
N ARG A 105 2.97 -14.64 -0.36
CA ARG A 105 2.88 -16.02 -0.86
C ARG A 105 1.63 -16.19 -1.72
N TYR A 106 1.90 -16.32 -3.01
CA TYR A 106 1.10 -16.96 -4.05
C TYR A 106 0.37 -18.19 -3.51
N ALA A 107 -0.89 -18.39 -3.94
CA ALA A 107 -1.42 -19.74 -4.10
C ALA A 107 -2.55 -19.78 -5.14
N PRO A 108 -2.66 -20.90 -5.88
CA PRO A 108 -3.40 -21.04 -7.12
C PRO A 108 -4.87 -21.37 -6.85
N CYS A 109 -5.65 -21.33 -7.93
CA CYS A 109 -7.00 -21.89 -8.06
C CYS A 109 -8.20 -20.95 -7.83
N GLY A 110 -9.09 -21.04 -8.83
CA GLY A 110 -10.21 -20.14 -9.07
C GLY A 110 -11.39 -20.39 -8.14
N ALA A 111 -12.10 -19.32 -7.82
CA ALA A 111 -13.44 -19.29 -7.28
C ALA A 111 -13.89 -17.82 -7.23
N GLU A 112 -14.94 -17.48 -7.94
CA GLU A 112 -15.44 -16.12 -8.14
C GLU A 112 -15.72 -15.37 -6.83
N ILE A 113 -15.37 -14.08 -6.81
CA ILE A 113 -15.97 -13.12 -5.88
C ILE A 113 -16.55 -12.01 -6.76
N PHE A 114 -17.83 -12.19 -7.04
CA PHE A 114 -18.71 -11.25 -7.70
C PHE A 114 -18.89 -10.02 -6.80
N CYS A 115 -18.28 -8.91 -7.20
CA CYS A 115 -18.76 -7.55 -6.98
C CYS A 115 -18.22 -6.70 -8.14
N PRO A 116 -19.07 -6.16 -9.02
CA PRO A 116 -18.60 -5.37 -10.15
C PRO A 116 -18.22 -3.97 -9.63
N PHE A 117 -16.93 -3.67 -9.58
CA PHE A 117 -16.51 -2.27 -9.65
C PHE A 117 -16.73 -1.81 -11.10
N GLY A 118 -17.87 -1.16 -11.35
CA GLY A 118 -18.03 -0.32 -12.54
C GLY A 118 -19.10 -0.70 -13.57
N THR A 119 -20.30 -1.11 -13.17
CA THR A 119 -21.47 -0.95 -14.05
C THR A 119 -22.42 0.09 -13.49
N SER A 120 -22.51 1.21 -14.20
CA SER A 120 -23.58 2.21 -14.08
C SER A 120 -24.94 1.50 -14.09
N CYS A 121 -25.66 1.58 -12.97
CA CYS A 121 -27.08 1.26 -12.96
C CYS A 121 -27.85 2.48 -13.49
N LYS A 122 -28.43 2.33 -14.67
CA LYS A 122 -29.55 3.12 -15.17
C LYS A 122 -30.64 2.14 -15.60
N PRO A 123 -31.89 2.59 -15.53
CA PRO A 123 -32.75 2.58 -14.34
C PRO A 123 -33.31 1.18 -14.02
#